data_AF-A0A432JCJ3-F1
#
_entry.id   AF-A0A432JCJ3-F1
#
_cell.length_a   1.000
_cell.length_b   1.000
_cell.length_c   1.000
_cell.angle_alpha   90.00
_cell.angle_beta   90.00
_cell.angle_gamma   90.00
#
_symmetry.space_group_name_H-M   'P 1'
#
loop_
_entity.id
_entity.type
_entity.pdbx_description
1 polymer ?
#
loop_
_entity_poly.entity_id
_entity_poly.type
_entity_poly.pdbx_seq_one_letter_code
_entity_poly.pdbx_strand_id
1 'polypeptide(L)'
;MSGDDALRRRRGARGYGHRYDLGEEWHTMTSLPFVFARWMARKELNEDDTLLVEDTLYVGLEDGVDSLFHLADPKDHLLMMARDIVDYIIGYRYFVGLSERKSIELFRGYLAELPS
;
A
#
# COMPACT_ATOMS: atom_id res chain seq x y z
N MET A 1 5.90 12.75 -2.12
CA MET A 1 4.63 12.97 -1.40
C MET A 1 4.09 11.59 -1.06
N SER A 2 3.73 11.34 0.21
CA SER A 2 3.19 10.05 0.66
C SER A 2 2.13 10.28 1.75
N GLY A 3 1.34 9.26 2.07
CA GLY A 3 0.32 9.33 3.11
C GLY A 3 -0.76 10.39 2.84
N ASP A 4 -1.20 11.10 3.87
CA ASP A 4 -2.26 12.11 3.83
C ASP A 4 -2.07 13.18 2.75
N ASP A 5 -0.82 13.58 2.51
CA ASP A 5 -0.51 14.59 1.48
C ASP A 5 -0.76 14.08 0.06
N ALA A 6 -0.60 12.78 -0.18
CA ALA A 6 -0.97 12.15 -1.44
C ALA A 6 -2.50 12.07 -1.56
N LEU A 7 -3.21 11.71 -0.48
CA LEU A 7 -4.67 11.63 -0.43
C LEU A 7 -5.36 12.98 -0.66
N ARG A 8 -4.83 14.06 -0.08
CA ARG A 8 -5.31 15.43 -0.32
C ARG A 8 -5.19 15.86 -1.78
N ARG A 9 -4.15 15.36 -2.46
CA ARG A 9 -3.86 15.66 -3.87
C ARG A 9 -4.28 14.55 -4.83
N ARG A 10 -5.13 13.61 -4.40
CA ARG A 10 -5.57 12.46 -5.23
C ARG A 10 -6.21 12.87 -6.55
N ARG A 11 -6.79 14.07 -6.63
CA ARG A 11 -7.39 14.65 -7.85
C ARG A 11 -6.40 15.45 -8.72
N GLY A 12 -5.10 15.40 -8.40
CA GLY A 12 -4.05 16.16 -9.08
C GLY A 12 -3.74 17.51 -8.41
N ALA A 13 -2.71 18.17 -8.90
CA ALA A 13 -2.29 19.50 -8.46
C ALA A 13 -2.58 20.56 -9.53
N ARG A 14 -3.02 21.75 -9.10
CA ARG A 14 -3.28 22.85 -10.02
C ARG A 14 -2.02 23.21 -10.81
N GLY A 15 -2.15 23.38 -12.13
CA GLY A 15 -1.03 23.68 -13.02
C GLY A 15 -0.34 22.46 -13.63
N TYR A 16 -0.74 21.24 -13.25
CA TYR A 16 -0.23 19.99 -13.82
C TYR A 16 -1.34 19.29 -14.61
N GLY A 17 -1.17 19.21 -15.94
CA GLY A 17 -2.18 18.64 -16.85
C GLY A 17 -2.21 17.10 -16.89
N HIS A 18 -1.23 16.45 -16.28
CA HIS A 18 -1.10 14.99 -16.27
C HIS A 18 -1.07 14.46 -14.84
N ARG A 19 -1.67 13.29 -14.64
CA ARG A 19 -1.70 12.54 -13.39
C ARG A 19 -1.45 11.08 -13.72
N TYR A 20 -0.46 10.50 -13.08
CA TYR A 20 -0.10 9.10 -13.23
C TYR A 20 -0.22 8.39 -11.89
N ASP A 21 -0.82 7.21 -11.90
CA ASP A 21 -0.75 6.25 -10.80
C ASP A 21 0.45 5.34 -11.05
N LEU A 22 1.50 5.46 -10.24
CA LEU A 22 2.73 4.69 -10.45
C LEU A 22 2.52 3.18 -10.27
N GLY A 23 1.52 2.77 -9.47
CA GLY A 23 1.15 1.37 -9.35
C GLY A 23 0.47 0.85 -10.62
N GLU A 24 -0.39 1.66 -11.23
CA GLU A 24 -1.04 1.34 -12.52
C GLU A 24 -0.03 1.29 -13.67
N GLU A 25 0.88 2.26 -13.76
CA GLU A 25 1.94 2.27 -14.77
C GLU A 25 2.86 1.05 -14.63
N TRP A 26 3.23 0.69 -13.39
CA TRP A 26 3.99 -0.53 -13.12
C TRP A 26 3.25 -1.78 -13.57
N HIS A 27 1.96 -1.89 -13.24
CA HIS A 27 1.14 -3.02 -13.64
C HIS A 27 0.99 -3.09 -15.16
N THR A 28 0.81 -1.96 -15.84
CA THR A 28 0.75 -1.87 -17.30
C THR A 28 2.05 -2.36 -17.94
N MET A 29 3.20 -1.97 -17.37
CA MET A 29 4.52 -2.34 -17.88
C MET A 29 4.88 -3.81 -17.62
N THR A 30 4.49 -4.37 -16.47
CA THR A 30 5.03 -5.65 -15.98
C THR A 30 3.99 -6.76 -15.80
N SER A 31 2.70 -6.41 -15.82
CA SER A 31 1.59 -7.27 -15.41
C SER A 31 1.72 -7.82 -13.97
N LEU A 32 2.46 -7.10 -13.10
CA LEU A 32 2.66 -7.46 -11.70
C LEU A 32 2.14 -6.35 -10.77
N PRO A 33 1.69 -6.70 -9.55
CA PRO A 33 1.30 -5.70 -8.56
C PRO A 33 2.53 -4.94 -8.05
N PHE A 34 2.44 -3.67 -7.73
CA PHE A 34 3.54 -2.93 -7.10
C PHE A 34 3.49 -3.06 -5.57
N VAL A 35 4.62 -3.39 -4.93
CA VAL A 35 4.72 -3.51 -3.46
C VAL A 35 5.37 -2.25 -2.88
N PHE A 36 4.55 -1.40 -2.23
CA PHE A 36 5.04 -0.15 -1.63
C PHE A 36 5.76 -0.35 -0.30
N ALA A 37 5.29 -1.30 0.51
CA ALA A 37 5.82 -1.56 1.85
C ALA A 37 5.60 -3.02 2.24
N ARG A 38 6.42 -3.50 3.18
CA ARG A 38 6.27 -4.80 3.83
C ARG A 38 6.81 -4.75 5.25
N TRP A 39 6.23 -5.55 6.14
CA TRP A 39 6.79 -5.80 7.46
C TRP A 39 8.01 -6.71 7.35
N MET A 40 9.04 -6.43 8.14
CA MET A 40 10.29 -7.18 8.15
C MET A 40 10.72 -7.43 9.59
N ALA A 41 10.90 -8.70 9.96
CA ALA A 41 11.56 -9.07 11.19
C ALA A 41 13.08 -9.04 11.01
N ARG A 42 13.82 -8.70 12.08
CA ARG A 42 15.27 -8.88 12.09
C ARG A 42 15.60 -10.37 12.20
N LYS A 43 16.75 -10.79 11.68
CA LYS A 43 17.13 -12.21 11.65
C LYS A 43 17.36 -12.80 13.05
N GLU A 44 17.61 -11.95 14.03
CA GLU A 44 17.86 -12.33 15.42
C GLU A 44 16.58 -12.53 16.24
N LEU A 45 15.41 -12.16 15.69
CA LEU A 45 14.13 -12.43 16.33
C LEU A 45 13.86 -13.95 16.28
N ASN A 46 13.40 -14.53 17.38
CA ASN A 46 13.05 -15.95 17.38
C ASN A 46 11.76 -16.20 16.56
N GLU A 47 11.56 -17.47 16.20
CA GLU A 47 10.44 -17.87 15.34
C GLU A 47 9.08 -17.67 16.02
N ASP A 48 8.98 -17.98 17.31
CA ASP A 48 7.74 -17.85 18.08
C ASP A 48 7.25 -16.40 18.16
N ASP A 49 8.15 -15.45 18.42
CA ASP A 49 7.85 -14.01 18.44
C ASP A 49 7.47 -13.51 17.04
N THR A 50 8.12 -14.04 16.00
CA THR A 50 7.82 -13.67 14.61
C THR A 50 6.41 -14.13 14.23
N LEU A 51 6.05 -15.36 14.57
CA LEU A 51 4.71 -15.93 14.34
C LEU A 51 3.64 -15.18 15.14
N LEU A 52 3.93 -14.84 16.40
CA LEU A 52 3.00 -14.07 17.23
C LEU A 52 2.72 -12.69 16.64
N VAL A 53 3.76 -11.99 16.16
CA VAL A 53 3.61 -10.68 15.51
C VAL A 53 2.85 -10.81 14.19
N GLU A 54 3.13 -11.84 13.39
CA GLU A 54 2.40 -12.10 12.14
C GLU A 54 0.90 -12.32 12.40
N ASP A 55 0.54 -13.18 13.35
CA ASP A 55 -0.85 -13.44 13.75
C ASP A 55 -1.54 -12.17 14.26
N THR A 56 -0.86 -11.41 15.13
CA THR A 56 -1.37 -10.13 15.65
C THR A 56 -1.64 -9.12 14.53
N LEU A 57 -0.77 -9.06 13.52
CA LEU A 57 -0.97 -8.17 12.37
C LEU A 57 -2.15 -8.60 11.50
N TYR A 58 -2.38 -9.91 11.34
CA TYR A 58 -3.53 -10.41 10.59
C TYR A 58 -4.85 -10.13 11.30
N VAL A 59 -4.95 -10.45 12.59
CA VAL A 59 -6.15 -10.16 13.39
C VAL A 59 -6.44 -8.66 13.40
N GLY A 60 -5.42 -7.83 13.65
CA GLY A 60 -5.59 -6.37 13.65
C GLY A 60 -5.98 -5.79 12.29
N LEU A 61 -5.57 -6.42 11.18
CA LEU A 61 -6.01 -6.04 9.85
C LEU A 61 -7.49 -6.37 9.63
N GLU A 62 -7.93 -7.58 10.01
CA GLU A 62 -9.34 -7.98 9.89
C GLU A 62 -10.25 -7.06 10.72
N ASP A 63 -9.92 -6.85 12.00
CA ASP A 63 -10.64 -5.94 12.89
C ASP A 63 -10.67 -4.50 12.36
N GLY A 64 -9.54 -4.06 11.78
CA GLY A 64 -9.40 -2.73 11.19
C GLY A 64 -10.28 -2.55 9.95
N VAL A 65 -10.31 -3.54 9.06
CA VAL A 65 -11.17 -3.52 7.86
C VAL A 65 -12.64 -3.52 8.24
N ASP A 66 -13.05 -4.34 9.21
CA ASP A 66 -14.43 -4.35 9.70
C ASP A 66 -14.83 -2.99 10.31
N SER A 67 -13.94 -2.39 11.09
CA SER A 67 -14.14 -1.06 11.67
C SER A 67 -14.29 0.04 10.60
N LEU A 68 -13.64 -0.10 9.43
CA LEU A 68 -13.75 0.85 8.32
C LEU A 68 -15.11 0.80 7.64
N PHE A 69 -15.79 -0.35 7.61
CA PHE A 69 -17.16 -0.43 7.10
C PHE A 69 -18.17 0.30 8.01
N HIS A 70 -17.80 0.55 9.26
CA HIS A 70 -18.58 1.35 10.21
C HIS A 70 -18.23 2.84 10.19
N LEU A 71 -17.31 3.27 9.32
CA LEU A 71 -16.97 4.69 9.17
C LEU A 71 -18.15 5.44 8.52
N ALA A 72 -18.86 6.24 9.31
CA ALA A 72 -19.95 7.09 8.82
C ALA A 72 -19.47 8.52 8.51
N ASP A 73 -18.49 9.02 9.26
CA ASP A 73 -18.10 10.42 9.24
C ASP A 73 -16.98 10.71 8.23
N PRO A 74 -17.04 11.85 7.53
CA PRO A 74 -15.94 12.32 6.71
C PRO A 74 -14.70 12.60 7.56
N LYS A 75 -13.52 12.55 6.94
CA LYS A 75 -12.26 12.97 7.57
C LYS A 75 -11.83 14.30 6.95
N ASP A 76 -12.19 15.40 7.62
CA ASP A 76 -11.95 16.76 7.13
C ASP A 76 -10.47 17.04 6.83
N HIS A 77 -9.56 16.51 7.65
CA HIS A 77 -8.13 16.66 7.41
C HIS A 77 -7.65 15.97 6.12
N LEU A 78 -8.38 14.99 5.59
CA LEU A 78 -8.08 14.33 4.31
C LEU A 78 -8.88 14.92 3.13
N LEU A 79 -9.90 15.75 3.41
CA LEU A 79 -10.87 16.21 2.42
C LEU A 79 -11.51 15.02 1.68
N MET A 80 -11.93 14.01 2.44
CA MET A 80 -12.48 12.75 1.95
C MET A 80 -13.77 12.38 2.68
N MET A 81 -14.76 11.94 1.90
CA MET A 81 -15.93 11.26 2.44
C MET A 81 -15.53 9.88 2.96
N ALA A 82 -16.26 9.36 3.95
CA ALA A 82 -16.00 8.02 4.49
C ALA A 82 -15.93 6.94 3.39
N ARG A 83 -16.86 6.97 2.41
CA ARG A 83 -16.83 6.07 1.25
C ARG A 83 -15.53 6.13 0.44
N ASP A 84 -14.98 7.33 0.22
CA ASP A 84 -13.76 7.50 -0.59
C ASP A 84 -12.55 6.91 0.15
N ILE A 85 -12.59 6.89 1.50
CA ILE A 85 -11.56 6.29 2.36
C ILE A 85 -11.66 4.78 2.32
N VAL A 86 -12.88 4.25 2.42
CA VAL A 86 -13.13 2.81 2.30
C VAL A 86 -12.67 2.32 0.92
N ASP A 87 -13.10 2.96 -0.17
CA ASP A 87 -12.70 2.62 -1.53
C ASP A 87 -11.17 2.63 -1.72
N TYR A 88 -10.49 3.61 -1.12
CA TYR A 88 -9.04 3.69 -1.15
C TYR A 88 -8.39 2.53 -0.39
N ILE A 89 -8.87 2.21 0.82
CA ILE A 89 -8.27 1.18 1.68
C ILE A 89 -8.53 -0.23 1.12
N ILE A 90 -9.76 -0.53 0.70
CA ILE A 90 -10.11 -1.86 0.15
C ILE A 90 -9.42 -2.13 -1.19
N GLY A 91 -8.95 -1.10 -1.89
CA GLY A 91 -8.19 -1.23 -3.13
C GLY A 91 -6.78 -1.81 -2.93
N TYR A 92 -6.27 -1.86 -1.69
CA TYR A 92 -4.96 -2.42 -1.40
C TYR A 92 -4.99 -3.93 -1.20
N ARG A 93 -3.90 -4.57 -1.64
CA ARG A 93 -3.57 -5.94 -1.24
C ARG A 93 -2.58 -5.89 -0.08
N TYR A 94 -2.97 -6.47 1.06
CA TYR A 94 -2.19 -6.48 2.29
C TYR A 94 -1.33 -7.74 2.48
N PHE A 95 -1.42 -8.68 1.56
CA PHE A 95 -0.73 -9.97 1.63
C PHE A 95 0.36 -10.07 0.56
N VAL A 96 1.50 -10.66 0.91
CA VAL A 96 2.62 -10.89 -0.02
C VAL A 96 2.60 -12.34 -0.49
N GLY A 97 2.04 -12.56 -1.68
CA GLY A 97 2.02 -13.85 -2.37
C GLY A 97 3.14 -13.99 -3.40
N LEU A 98 2.96 -14.94 -4.33
CA LEU A 98 3.93 -15.22 -5.38
C LEU A 98 4.12 -14.04 -6.35
N SER A 99 3.03 -13.36 -6.73
CA SER A 99 3.07 -12.20 -7.62
C SER A 99 3.80 -11.01 -7.00
N GLU A 100 3.58 -10.75 -5.72
CA GLU A 100 4.22 -9.67 -4.97
C GLU A 100 5.72 -9.95 -4.82
N ARG A 101 6.10 -11.20 -4.50
CA ARG A 101 7.51 -11.62 -4.45
C ARG A 101 8.20 -11.43 -5.81
N LYS A 102 7.55 -11.85 -6.90
CA LYS A 102 8.09 -11.68 -8.26
C LYS A 102 8.27 -10.19 -8.60
N SER A 103 7.30 -9.36 -8.22
CA SER A 103 7.36 -7.91 -8.41
C SER A 103 8.52 -7.26 -7.65
N ILE A 104 8.72 -7.62 -6.38
CA ILE A 104 9.83 -7.13 -5.55
C ILE A 104 11.18 -7.45 -6.20
N GLU A 105 11.37 -8.68 -6.68
CA GLU A 105 12.62 -9.08 -7.33
C GLU A 105 12.82 -8.38 -8.68
N LEU A 106 11.76 -8.21 -9.48
CA LEU A 106 11.83 -7.45 -10.73
C LEU A 106 12.21 -5.98 -10.48
N PHE A 107 11.58 -5.34 -9.50
CA PHE A 107 11.88 -3.96 -9.13
C PHE A 107 13.33 -3.81 -8.66
N ARG A 108 13.84 -4.76 -7.88
CA ARG A 108 15.25 -4.81 -7.47
C ARG A 108 16.20 -4.94 -8.66
N GLY A 109 15.84 -5.73 -9.67
CA GLY A 109 16.58 -5.84 -10.92
C GLY A 109 16.72 -4.49 -11.61
N TYR A 110 15.60 -3.80 -11.85
CA TYR A 110 15.63 -2.47 -12.46
C TYR A 110 16.39 -1.44 -11.64
N LEU A 111 16.28 -1.49 -10.30
CA LEU A 111 17.02 -0.59 -9.42
C LEU A 111 18.54 -0.78 -9.56
N ALA A 112 19.02 -2.01 -9.77
CA ALA A 112 20.42 -2.32 -9.94
C ALA A 112 21.00 -1.86 -11.30
N GLU A 113 20.13 -1.63 -12.29
CA GLU A 113 20.51 -1.13 -13.63
C GLU A 113 20.58 0.40 -13.70
N LEU A 114 20.11 1.12 -12.66
CA LEU A 114 20.15 2.57 -12.65
C LEU A 114 21.62 3.08 -12.59
N PRO A 115 21.97 4.11 -13.38
CA PRO A 115 23.29 4.73 -13.29
C PRO A 115 23.53 5.29 -11.88
N SER A 116 24.78 5.17 -11.41
CA SER A 116 25.25 5.72 -10.13
C SER A 116 25.26 7.25 -10.11
#